data_AF-A0A5J4V561-F1
#
_entry.id   AF-A0A5J4V561-F1
#
_cell.length_a   1.000
_cell.length_b   1.000
_cell.length_c   1.000
_cell.angle_alpha   90.00
_cell.angle_beta   90.00
_cell.angle_gamma   90.00
#
_symmetry.space_group_name_H-M   'P 1'
#
loop_
_entity.id
_entity.type
_entity.pdbx_description
1 polymer ?
#
loop_
_entity_poly.entity_id
_entity_poly.type
_entity_poly.pdbx_seq_one_letter_code
_entity_poly.pdbx_strand_id
1 'polypeptide(L)'
;LKRALTSTGQDSGLWLTIAIFHMSFTKNRHKMGEALRSCKQNIPSMIERWMVYALLHDLEKVNAAASASKNGQSGGEGVAFRSKIARAQRAHDFAKAYLSQAYLFLSREHLDLERIMTYLDKAIISELEAHAIFDELMKEHGTTSVQLLRAYGSLLRDIYRDDDSALAMFNEANAIEEELAANSGHGRSAMAGAFYLQGKSKIVLQQDSIVKEVFR
;
A
#
# COMPACT_ATOMS: atom_id res chain seq x y z
N LEU A 1 17.47 30.76 -21.47
CA LEU A 1 16.55 29.69 -21.00
C LEU A 1 15.34 29.50 -21.91
N LYS A 2 14.38 30.44 -22.00
CA LYS A 2 13.15 30.24 -22.82
C LYS A 2 13.38 29.89 -24.31
N ARG A 3 14.42 30.43 -24.96
CA ARG A 3 14.77 30.12 -26.37
C ARG A 3 15.42 28.75 -26.58
N ALA A 4 16.01 28.13 -25.56
CA ALA A 4 16.65 26.81 -25.70
C ALA A 4 15.61 25.68 -25.64
N LEU A 5 14.56 25.85 -24.81
CA LEU A 5 13.47 24.87 -24.69
C LEU A 5 12.69 24.63 -25.99
N THR A 6 12.66 25.58 -26.93
CA THR A 6 11.84 25.46 -28.15
C THR A 6 12.50 24.63 -29.26
N SER A 7 13.82 24.43 -29.24
CA SER A 7 14.51 23.55 -30.22
C SER A 7 15.12 22.29 -29.59
N THR A 8 15.27 22.24 -28.26
CA THR A 8 15.88 21.12 -27.52
C THR A 8 15.01 20.65 -26.34
N GLY A 9 13.72 20.99 -26.32
CA GLY A 9 12.81 20.69 -25.21
C GLY A 9 12.59 19.21 -24.88
N GLN A 10 13.15 18.31 -25.69
CA GLN A 10 13.16 16.87 -25.50
C GLN A 10 14.42 16.34 -24.79
N ASP A 11 15.42 17.18 -24.51
CA ASP A 11 16.64 16.74 -23.84
C ASP A 11 16.45 16.69 -22.31
N SER A 12 16.48 15.48 -21.74
CA SER A 12 16.38 15.26 -20.29
C SER A 12 17.53 15.91 -19.53
N GLY A 13 18.73 15.97 -20.11
CA GLY A 13 19.91 16.56 -19.48
C GLY A 13 19.77 18.07 -19.27
N LEU A 14 19.14 18.76 -20.22
CA LEU A 14 18.82 20.18 -20.08
C LEU A 14 17.85 20.43 -18.92
N TRP A 15 16.79 19.61 -18.81
CA TRP A 15 15.83 19.71 -17.71
C TRP A 15 16.46 19.43 -16.35
N LEU A 16 17.37 18.45 -16.27
CA LEU A 16 18.12 18.17 -15.05
C LEU A 16 19.02 19.34 -14.67
N THR A 17 19.71 19.95 -15.63
CA THR A 17 20.55 21.13 -15.39
C THR A 17 19.72 22.31 -14.88
N ILE A 18 18.52 22.52 -15.44
CA ILE A 18 17.57 23.53 -14.97
C ILE A 18 17.12 23.25 -13.52
N ALA A 19 16.86 21.98 -13.19
CA ALA A 19 16.50 21.59 -11.82
C ALA A 19 17.65 21.89 -10.83
N ILE A 20 18.89 21.51 -11.17
CA ILE A 20 20.07 21.78 -10.35
C ILE A 20 20.31 23.28 -10.20
N PHE A 21 20.12 24.06 -11.27
CA PHE A 21 20.21 25.51 -11.20
C PHE A 21 19.20 26.10 -10.21
N HIS A 22 17.95 25.63 -10.26
CA HIS A 22 16.93 26.08 -9.33
C HIS A 22 17.21 25.66 -7.89
N MET A 23 17.81 24.48 -7.68
CA MET A 23 18.29 24.01 -6.38
C MET A 23 19.35 24.92 -5.78
N SER A 24 20.44 25.15 -6.52
CA SER A 24 21.64 25.76 -5.99
C SER A 24 21.56 27.29 -5.91
N PHE A 25 20.99 27.94 -6.93
CA PHE A 25 21.08 29.39 -7.07
C PHE A 25 19.79 30.12 -6.67
N THR A 26 18.65 29.68 -7.20
CA THR A 26 17.38 30.40 -6.95
C THR A 26 16.67 29.93 -5.68
N LYS A 27 17.04 28.75 -5.17
CA LYS A 27 16.36 28.04 -4.06
C LYS A 27 14.84 27.89 -4.28
N ASN A 28 14.38 27.96 -5.53
CA ASN A 28 12.97 27.86 -5.89
C ASN A 28 12.59 26.38 -6.11
N ARG A 29 12.11 25.75 -5.03
CA ARG A 29 11.76 24.32 -5.01
C ARG A 29 10.60 23.97 -5.94
N HIS A 30 9.69 24.90 -6.19
CA HIS A 30 8.55 24.65 -7.07
C HIS A 30 9.00 24.47 -8.52
N LYS A 31 9.78 25.42 -9.04
CA LYS A 31 10.34 25.36 -10.40
C LYS A 31 11.33 24.20 -10.59
N MET A 32 12.08 23.86 -9.54
CA MET A 32 12.92 22.66 -9.53
C MET A 32 12.06 21.39 -9.70
N GLY A 33 10.98 21.25 -8.93
CA GLY A 33 10.09 20.09 -9.02
C GLY A 33 9.40 19.97 -10.38
N GLU A 34 9.02 21.09 -11.01
CA GLU A 34 8.51 21.10 -12.39
C GLU A 34 9.55 20.58 -13.39
N ALA A 35 10.78 21.11 -13.32
CA ALA A 35 11.86 20.69 -14.20
C ALA A 35 12.22 19.19 -14.04
N LEU A 36 12.20 18.65 -12.81
CA LEU A 36 12.42 17.22 -12.56
C LEU A 36 11.31 16.34 -13.16
N ARG A 37 10.05 16.78 -13.11
CA ARG A 37 8.94 16.06 -13.76
C ARG A 37 9.09 16.06 -15.28
N SER A 38 9.49 17.19 -15.86
CA SER A 38 9.80 17.28 -17.30
C SER A 38 11.01 16.42 -17.70
N CYS A 39 12.03 16.28 -16.83
CA CYS A 39 13.14 15.37 -17.04
C CYS A 39 12.67 13.90 -17.14
N LYS A 40 11.75 13.46 -16.26
CA LYS A 40 11.17 12.10 -16.30
C LYS A 40 10.44 11.79 -17.60
N GLN A 41 9.82 12.79 -18.22
CA GLN A 41 9.05 12.65 -19.44
C GLN A 41 9.94 12.54 -20.70
N ASN A 42 11.22 12.89 -20.59
CA ASN A 42 12.16 13.04 -21.71
C ASN A 42 13.27 11.97 -21.71
N ILE A 43 12.90 10.70 -21.53
CA ILE A 43 13.77 9.51 -21.60
C ILE A 43 15.14 9.73 -20.91
N PRO A 44 15.16 9.85 -19.57
CA PRO A 44 16.40 10.05 -18.83
C PRO A 44 17.29 8.80 -18.89
N SER A 45 18.59 9.02 -19.03
CA SER A 45 19.64 8.02 -18.85
C SER A 45 19.63 7.44 -17.43
N MET A 46 20.35 6.33 -17.22
CA MET A 46 20.40 5.66 -15.92
C MET A 46 20.89 6.59 -14.80
N ILE A 47 21.90 7.43 -15.07
CA ILE A 47 22.44 8.37 -14.10
C ILE A 47 21.41 9.45 -13.76
N GLU A 48 20.74 10.00 -14.78
CA GLU A 48 19.71 11.02 -14.59
C GLU A 48 18.52 10.48 -13.81
N ARG A 49 18.12 9.22 -14.00
CA ARG A 49 17.06 8.58 -13.20
C ARG A 49 17.41 8.56 -11.72
N TRP A 50 18.65 8.19 -11.37
CA TRP A 50 19.12 8.20 -9.99
C TRP A 50 19.13 9.62 -9.40
N MET A 51 19.62 10.59 -10.16
CA MET A 51 19.63 11.99 -9.72
C MET A 51 18.22 12.54 -9.52
N VAL A 52 17.31 12.26 -10.46
CA VAL A 52 15.90 12.63 -10.38
C VAL A 52 15.25 12.01 -9.14
N TYR A 53 15.50 10.74 -8.85
CA TYR A 53 15.01 10.07 -7.65
C TYR A 53 15.52 10.74 -6.38
N ALA A 54 16.83 10.95 -6.25
CA ALA A 54 17.43 11.57 -5.07
C ALA A 54 16.87 12.99 -4.82
N LEU A 55 16.78 13.79 -5.88
CA LEU A 55 16.31 15.18 -5.79
C LEU A 55 14.79 15.27 -5.49
N LEU A 56 13.97 14.40 -6.09
CA LEU A 56 12.53 14.36 -5.79
C LEU A 56 12.28 13.88 -4.36
N HIS A 57 13.01 12.87 -3.90
CA HIS A 57 12.86 12.33 -2.56
C HIS A 57 13.27 13.35 -1.48
N ASP A 58 14.36 14.10 -1.70
CA ASP A 58 14.74 15.18 -0.81
C ASP A 58 13.71 16.32 -0.81
N LEU A 59 13.13 16.63 -1.97
CA LEU A 59 12.04 17.62 -2.09
C LEU A 59 10.79 17.15 -1.32
N GLU A 60 10.43 15.87 -1.40
CA GLU A 60 9.32 15.28 -0.67
C GLU A 60 9.53 15.32 0.85
N LYS A 61 10.72 14.96 1.35
CA LYS A 61 11.06 15.06 2.77
C LYS A 61 10.91 16.48 3.30
N VAL A 62 11.40 17.45 2.53
CA VAL A 62 11.37 18.86 2.93
C VAL A 62 9.95 19.43 2.86
N ASN A 63 9.15 19.03 1.86
CA ASN A 63 7.75 19.39 1.79
C ASN A 63 6.94 18.75 2.93
N ALA A 64 7.19 17.47 3.25
CA ALA A 64 6.56 16.80 4.37
C ALA A 64 6.86 17.50 5.71
N ALA A 65 8.11 17.93 5.92
CA ALA A 65 8.49 18.74 7.09
C ALA A 65 7.80 20.12 7.10
N ALA A 66 7.68 20.78 5.95
CA ALA A 66 6.99 22.07 5.84
C ALA A 66 5.46 21.97 6.04
N SER A 67 4.85 20.86 5.62
CA SER A 67 3.43 20.57 5.80
C SER A 67 3.10 20.17 7.24
N ALA A 68 3.99 19.47 7.93
CA ALA A 68 3.85 19.14 9.35
C ALA A 68 3.80 20.39 10.26
N SER A 69 4.44 21.49 9.84
CA SER A 69 4.44 22.76 10.58
C SER A 69 3.19 23.62 10.34
N LYS A 70 2.38 23.36 9.30
CA LYS A 70 1.26 24.25 8.92
C LYS A 70 -0.14 23.70 9.23
N ASN A 71 -0.31 22.38 9.34
CA ASN A 71 -1.61 21.77 9.66
C ASN A 71 -1.49 20.87 10.89
N GLY A 72 -1.58 21.45 12.08
CA GLY A 72 -1.97 20.70 13.25
C GLY A 72 -3.36 20.10 13.06
N GLN A 73 -3.46 18.78 13.28
CA GLN A 73 -4.64 18.09 13.82
C GLN A 73 -5.82 17.60 12.96
N SER A 74 -5.73 17.43 11.63
CA SER A 74 -6.77 16.63 10.94
C SER A 74 -6.37 15.87 9.67
N GLY A 75 -5.26 16.23 9.02
CA GLY A 75 -4.83 15.57 7.77
C GLY A 75 -3.85 14.40 7.94
N GLY A 76 -3.15 14.33 9.08
CA GLY A 76 -2.05 13.38 9.30
C GLY A 76 -2.51 11.93 9.47
N GLU A 77 -3.58 11.72 10.22
CA GLU A 77 -4.15 10.38 10.47
C GLU A 77 -4.64 9.74 9.17
N GLY A 78 -5.30 10.51 8.29
CA GLY A 78 -5.74 10.00 7.00
C GLY A 78 -4.59 9.63 6.05
N VAL A 79 -3.49 10.38 6.06
CA VAL A 79 -2.30 10.05 5.24
C VAL A 79 -1.57 8.82 5.80
N ALA A 80 -1.41 8.74 7.12
CA ALA A 80 -0.81 7.59 7.79
C ALA A 80 -1.63 6.32 7.57
N PHE A 81 -2.95 6.40 7.73
CA PHE A 81 -3.90 5.32 7.45
C PHE A 81 -3.80 4.81 6.02
N ARG A 82 -3.87 5.71 5.03
CA ARG A 82 -3.72 5.34 3.60
C ARG A 82 -2.36 4.71 3.30
N SER A 83 -1.30 5.22 3.91
CA SER A 83 0.05 4.68 3.76
C SER A 83 0.17 3.27 4.36
N LYS A 84 -0.38 3.05 5.57
CA LYS A 84 -0.43 1.74 6.23
C LYS A 84 -1.24 0.73 5.40
N ILE A 85 -2.43 1.10 4.92
CA ILE A 85 -3.24 0.25 4.01
C ILE A 85 -2.48 -0.09 2.73
N ALA A 86 -1.87 0.90 2.08
CA ALA A 86 -1.11 0.66 0.85
C ALA A 86 0.13 -0.22 1.07
N ARG A 87 0.70 -0.20 2.28
CA ARG A 87 1.76 -1.14 2.67
C ARG A 87 1.22 -2.55 2.86
N ALA A 88 0.12 -2.71 3.61
CA ALA A 88 -0.52 -4.00 3.85
C ALA A 88 -0.98 -4.67 2.54
N GLN A 89 -1.58 -3.89 1.62
CA GLN A 89 -1.99 -4.37 0.31
C GLN A 89 -0.79 -4.84 -0.53
N ARG A 90 0.33 -4.11 -0.52
CA ARG A 90 1.55 -4.55 -1.21
C ARG A 90 2.12 -5.85 -0.63
N ALA A 91 2.13 -5.98 0.70
CA ALA A 91 2.58 -7.19 1.37
C ALA A 91 1.67 -8.40 1.01
N HIS A 92 0.35 -8.20 0.98
CA HIS A 92 -0.61 -9.19 0.50
C HIS A 92 -0.37 -9.59 -0.97
N ASP A 93 -0.15 -8.62 -1.86
CA ASP A 93 0.15 -8.90 -3.28
C ASP A 93 1.45 -9.69 -3.45
N PHE A 94 2.48 -9.38 -2.64
CA PHE A 94 3.72 -10.16 -2.62
C PHE A 94 3.48 -11.59 -2.15
N ALA A 95 2.72 -11.80 -1.08
CA ALA A 95 2.39 -13.14 -0.60
C ALA A 95 1.70 -13.97 -1.68
N LYS A 96 0.71 -13.39 -2.37
CA LYS A 96 0.02 -14.05 -3.50
C LYS A 96 0.96 -14.36 -4.67
N ALA A 97 1.83 -13.42 -5.03
CA ALA A 97 2.77 -13.62 -6.12
C ALA A 97 3.78 -14.75 -5.81
N TYR A 98 4.28 -14.80 -4.58
CA TYR A 98 5.21 -15.85 -4.14
C TYR A 98 4.54 -17.22 -4.07
N LEU A 99 3.32 -17.32 -3.53
CA LEU A 99 2.55 -18.57 -3.57
C LEU A 99 2.29 -19.03 -5.01
N SER A 100 1.87 -18.12 -5.89
CA SER A 100 1.63 -18.44 -7.30
C SER A 100 2.89 -18.98 -7.98
N GLN A 101 4.05 -18.39 -7.68
CA GLN A 101 5.33 -18.90 -8.21
C GLN A 101 5.70 -20.26 -7.62
N ALA A 102 5.52 -20.46 -6.31
CA ALA A 102 5.76 -21.75 -5.68
C ALA A 102 4.91 -22.86 -6.33
N TYR A 103 3.61 -22.60 -6.55
CA TYR A 103 2.73 -23.55 -7.24
C TYR A 103 3.14 -23.79 -8.69
N LEU A 104 3.56 -22.76 -9.41
CA LEU A 104 4.06 -22.91 -10.78
C LEU A 104 5.33 -23.77 -10.85
N PHE A 105 6.21 -23.70 -9.85
CA PHE A 105 7.38 -24.57 -9.77
C PHE A 105 7.01 -26.00 -9.37
N LEU A 106 6.02 -26.18 -8.49
CA LEU A 106 5.48 -27.49 -8.13
C LEU A 106 4.79 -28.21 -9.29
N SER A 107 4.27 -27.48 -10.28
CA SER A 107 3.64 -28.07 -11.47
C SER A 107 4.65 -28.48 -12.57
N ARG A 108 5.95 -28.30 -12.36
CA ARG A 108 6.98 -28.70 -13.33
C ARG A 108 7.40 -30.15 -13.11
N GLU A 109 7.78 -30.82 -14.20
CA GLU A 109 8.28 -32.19 -14.17
C GLU A 109 9.61 -32.32 -13.40
N HIS A 110 10.41 -31.26 -13.38
CA HIS A 110 11.64 -31.16 -12.59
C HIS A 110 11.46 -30.18 -11.44
N LEU A 111 11.37 -30.72 -10.22
CA LEU A 111 11.17 -29.97 -9.00
C LEU A 111 12.49 -29.45 -8.43
N ASP A 112 12.60 -28.13 -8.33
CA ASP A 112 13.67 -27.46 -7.58
C ASP A 112 13.12 -27.09 -6.19
N LEU A 113 13.24 -28.03 -5.26
CA LEU A 113 12.66 -27.90 -3.92
C LEU A 113 13.27 -26.74 -3.13
N GLU A 114 14.57 -26.47 -3.27
CA GLU A 114 15.24 -25.37 -2.56
C GLU A 114 14.65 -24.02 -2.97
N ARG A 115 14.44 -23.84 -4.27
CA ARG A 115 13.83 -22.63 -4.81
C ARG A 115 12.36 -22.51 -4.43
N ILE A 116 11.60 -23.62 -4.44
CA ILE A 116 10.20 -23.64 -4.03
C ILE A 116 10.07 -23.23 -2.56
N MET A 117 10.88 -23.84 -1.67
CA MET A 117 10.88 -23.51 -0.24
C MET A 117 11.22 -22.04 -0.01
N THR A 118 12.19 -21.49 -0.75
CA THR A 118 12.51 -20.05 -0.67
C THR A 118 11.32 -19.14 -1.02
N TYR A 119 10.50 -19.53 -2.00
CA TYR A 119 9.29 -18.76 -2.32
C TYR A 119 8.21 -18.90 -1.25
N LEU A 120 8.05 -20.10 -0.67
CA LEU A 120 7.11 -20.32 0.43
C LEU A 120 7.50 -19.52 1.67
N ASP A 121 8.78 -19.51 2.06
CA ASP A 121 9.27 -18.71 3.19
C ASP A 121 8.99 -17.21 2.98
N LYS A 122 9.25 -16.70 1.77
CA LYS A 122 8.94 -15.30 1.42
C LYS A 122 7.45 -15.00 1.44
N ALA A 123 6.61 -15.95 1.05
CA ALA A 123 5.16 -15.82 1.13
C ALA A 123 4.71 -15.69 2.59
N ILE A 124 5.22 -16.56 3.48
CA ILE A 124 4.90 -16.54 4.91
C ILE A 124 5.32 -15.21 5.55
N ILE A 125 6.53 -14.73 5.28
CA ILE A 125 7.01 -13.46 5.85
C ILE A 125 6.13 -12.28 5.39
N SER A 126 5.79 -12.25 4.09
CA SER A 126 4.98 -11.16 3.53
C SER A 126 3.53 -11.20 4.03
N GLU A 127 3.00 -12.40 4.24
CA GLU A 127 1.68 -12.65 4.80
C GLU A 127 1.62 -12.16 6.26
N LEU A 128 2.55 -12.58 7.11
CA LEU A 128 2.62 -12.15 8.51
C LEU A 128 2.71 -10.63 8.65
N GLU A 129 3.47 -9.97 7.77
CA GLU A 129 3.52 -8.50 7.72
C GLU A 129 2.16 -7.89 7.36
N ALA A 130 1.49 -8.43 6.33
CA ALA A 130 0.17 -7.95 5.93
C ALA A 130 -0.86 -8.13 7.05
N HIS A 131 -0.90 -9.32 7.67
CA HIS A 131 -1.82 -9.64 8.76
C HIS A 131 -1.62 -8.74 9.96
N ALA A 132 -0.37 -8.53 10.41
CA ALA A 132 -0.06 -7.67 11.55
C ALA A 132 -0.54 -6.22 11.33
N ILE A 133 -0.32 -5.67 10.13
CA ILE A 133 -0.75 -4.30 9.80
C ILE A 133 -2.27 -4.21 9.71
N PHE A 134 -2.93 -5.19 9.09
CA PHE A 134 -4.39 -5.20 9.03
C PHE A 134 -5.04 -5.36 10.41
N ASP A 135 -4.51 -6.20 11.28
CA ASP A 135 -4.99 -6.36 12.66
C ASP A 135 -4.89 -5.07 13.47
N GLU A 136 -3.80 -4.33 13.32
CA GLU A 136 -3.62 -3.02 13.95
C GLU A 136 -4.70 -2.04 13.44
N LEU A 137 -4.84 -1.95 12.11
CA LEU A 137 -5.82 -1.07 11.48
C LEU A 137 -7.27 -1.44 11.81
N MET A 138 -7.58 -2.73 11.94
CA MET A 138 -8.92 -3.20 12.30
C MET A 138 -9.29 -2.87 13.75
N LYS A 139 -8.31 -2.85 14.67
CA LYS A 139 -8.54 -2.39 16.05
C LYS A 139 -8.84 -0.90 16.12
N GLU A 140 -8.19 -0.11 15.27
CA GLU A 140 -8.33 1.36 15.25
C GLU A 140 -9.56 1.83 14.46
N HIS A 141 -9.87 1.17 13.34
CA HIS A 141 -10.80 1.68 12.32
C HIS A 141 -11.75 0.62 11.70
N GLY A 142 -11.81 -0.59 12.28
CA GLY A 142 -12.43 -1.76 11.65
C GLY A 142 -13.88 -1.59 11.19
N THR A 143 -14.71 -0.86 11.95
CA THR A 143 -16.15 -0.72 11.66
C THR A 143 -16.50 0.39 10.68
N THR A 144 -15.53 1.23 10.28
CA THR A 144 -15.84 2.47 9.56
C THR A 144 -15.27 2.47 8.15
N SER A 145 -14.17 1.75 7.92
CA SER A 145 -13.49 1.78 6.63
C SER A 145 -13.86 0.58 5.76
N VAL A 146 -14.72 0.83 4.78
CA VAL A 146 -15.09 -0.14 3.73
C VAL A 146 -13.86 -0.65 2.97
N GLN A 147 -12.90 0.24 2.67
CA GLN A 147 -11.66 -0.14 1.99
C GLN A 147 -10.83 -1.13 2.82
N LEU A 148 -10.75 -0.93 4.13
CA LEU A 148 -10.03 -1.82 5.04
C LEU A 148 -10.70 -3.19 5.12
N LEU A 149 -12.03 -3.22 5.29
CA LEU A 149 -12.83 -4.45 5.36
C LEU A 149 -12.66 -5.32 4.12
N ARG A 150 -12.73 -4.71 2.93
CA ARG A 150 -12.53 -5.45 1.68
C ARG A 150 -11.10 -5.93 1.51
N ALA A 151 -10.12 -5.12 1.89
CA ALA A 151 -8.71 -5.49 1.78
C ALA A 151 -8.38 -6.66 2.71
N TYR A 152 -8.84 -6.62 3.96
CA TYR A 152 -8.60 -7.68 4.93
C TYR A 152 -9.41 -8.95 4.61
N GLY A 153 -10.68 -8.82 4.19
CA GLY A 153 -11.48 -9.94 3.70
C GLY A 153 -10.85 -10.64 2.48
N SER A 154 -10.20 -9.87 1.59
CA SER A 154 -9.45 -10.46 0.47
C SER A 154 -8.23 -11.26 0.92
N LEU A 155 -7.50 -10.80 1.96
CA LEU A 155 -6.39 -11.56 2.55
C LEU A 155 -6.87 -12.88 3.15
N LEU A 156 -7.97 -12.84 3.92
CA LEU A 156 -8.55 -14.03 4.55
C LEU A 156 -8.98 -15.07 3.52
N ARG A 157 -9.63 -14.64 2.44
CA ARG A 157 -10.05 -15.54 1.37
C ARG A 157 -8.87 -16.10 0.57
N ASP A 158 -7.98 -15.22 0.13
CA ASP A 158 -6.97 -15.59 -0.87
C ASP A 158 -5.80 -16.40 -0.26
N ILE A 159 -5.42 -16.09 0.99
CA ILE A 159 -4.30 -16.73 1.69
C ILE A 159 -4.78 -17.76 2.72
N TYR A 160 -5.67 -17.35 3.63
CA TYR A 160 -6.11 -18.20 4.75
C TYR A 160 -7.22 -19.19 4.37
N ARG A 161 -7.88 -18.98 3.22
CA ARG A 161 -9.04 -19.77 2.78
C ARG A 161 -10.18 -19.78 3.80
N ASP A 162 -10.29 -18.71 4.59
CA ASP A 162 -11.41 -18.48 5.49
C ASP A 162 -12.49 -17.69 4.75
N ASP A 163 -13.24 -18.42 3.91
CA ASP A 163 -14.27 -17.85 3.05
C ASP A 163 -15.46 -17.29 3.86
N ASP A 164 -15.77 -17.90 5.01
CA ASP A 164 -16.89 -17.50 5.88
C ASP A 164 -16.62 -16.15 6.54
N SER A 165 -15.43 -15.98 7.14
CA SER A 165 -15.04 -14.70 7.75
C SER A 165 -14.86 -13.61 6.70
N ALA A 166 -14.28 -13.95 5.54
CA ALA A 166 -14.15 -13.02 4.43
C ALA A 166 -15.53 -12.53 3.93
N LEU A 167 -16.49 -13.45 3.77
CA LEU A 167 -17.85 -13.12 3.35
C LEU A 167 -18.55 -12.21 4.37
N ALA A 168 -18.39 -12.47 5.67
CA ALA A 168 -18.92 -11.61 6.72
C ALA A 168 -18.38 -10.17 6.58
N MET A 169 -17.07 -10.00 6.35
CA MET A 169 -16.46 -8.69 6.16
C MET A 169 -16.93 -7.99 4.88
N PHE A 170 -17.14 -8.73 3.79
CA PHE A 170 -17.69 -8.17 2.56
C PHE A 170 -19.14 -7.72 2.73
N ASN A 171 -19.95 -8.49 3.45
CA ASN A 171 -21.34 -8.13 3.74
C ASN A 171 -21.42 -6.88 4.62
N GLU A 172 -20.54 -6.77 5.61
CA GLU A 172 -20.45 -5.56 6.44
C GLU A 172 -20.01 -4.34 5.63
N ALA A 173 -18.99 -4.51 4.77
CA ALA A 173 -18.55 -3.46 3.86
C ALA A 173 -19.70 -2.97 2.95
N ASN A 174 -20.53 -3.90 2.44
CA ASN A 174 -21.69 -3.57 1.63
C ASN A 174 -22.78 -2.86 2.44
N ALA A 175 -23.04 -3.30 3.69
CA ALA A 175 -24.02 -2.67 4.58
C ALA A 175 -23.64 -1.21 4.90
N ILE A 176 -22.34 -0.93 5.11
CA ILE A 176 -21.85 0.44 5.34
C ILE A 176 -22.04 1.31 4.09
N GLU A 177 -21.78 0.79 2.88
CA GLU A 177 -22.02 1.53 1.64
C GLU A 177 -23.50 1.78 1.38
N GLU A 178 -24.36 0.78 1.66
CA GLU A 178 -25.80 0.91 1.57
C GLU A 178 -26.34 1.94 2.57
N GLU A 179 -25.83 1.95 3.80
CA GLU A 179 -26.16 2.98 4.79
C GLU A 179 -25.68 4.37 4.34
N LEU A 180 -24.46 4.52 3.80
CA LEU A 180 -24.01 5.81 3.27
C LEU A 180 -24.89 6.31 2.12
N ALA A 181 -25.30 5.41 1.23
CA ALA A 181 -26.19 5.72 0.12
C ALA A 181 -27.61 6.09 0.60
N ALA A 182 -28.14 5.37 1.58
CA ALA A 182 -29.47 5.61 2.16
C ALA A 182 -29.50 6.87 3.03
N ASN A 183 -28.44 7.16 3.77
CA ASN A 183 -28.31 8.32 4.66
C ASN A 183 -28.02 9.62 3.88
N SER A 184 -27.53 9.50 2.64
CA SER A 184 -27.57 10.58 1.64
C SER A 184 -29.00 10.89 1.16
N GLY A 185 -29.97 10.02 1.50
CA GLY A 185 -31.40 10.14 1.21
C GLY A 185 -32.29 10.48 2.42
N HIS A 186 -32.11 9.87 3.60
CA HIS A 186 -32.90 10.13 4.83
C HIS A 186 -32.10 9.73 6.10
N GLY A 187 -32.19 10.57 7.15
CA GLY A 187 -31.30 10.55 8.32
C GLY A 187 -31.27 9.30 9.21
N ARG A 188 -30.04 8.95 9.61
CA ARG A 188 -29.53 8.21 10.80
C ARG A 188 -30.51 7.34 11.60
N SER A 189 -30.25 6.04 11.62
CA SER A 189 -30.51 5.18 12.78
C SER A 189 -29.36 4.17 12.97
N ALA A 190 -28.77 4.16 14.16
CA ALA A 190 -27.58 3.39 14.51
C ALA A 190 -27.94 2.04 15.12
N MET A 191 -27.37 0.94 14.61
CA MET A 191 -27.27 -0.36 15.31
C MET A 191 -26.23 -1.26 14.63
N ALA A 192 -24.96 -1.17 15.04
CA ALA A 192 -23.92 -2.14 14.66
C ALA A 192 -22.80 -2.17 15.71
N GLY A 193 -22.95 -3.01 16.74
CA GLY A 193 -21.97 -3.10 17.84
C GLY A 193 -21.68 -4.50 18.38
N ALA A 194 -22.26 -5.57 17.84
CA ALA A 194 -22.27 -6.87 18.53
C ALA A 194 -21.43 -8.00 17.88
N PHE A 195 -21.07 -7.94 16.59
CA PHE A 195 -20.54 -9.13 15.90
C PHE A 195 -19.00 -9.32 15.95
N TYR A 196 -18.22 -8.25 16.11
CA TYR A 196 -16.74 -8.32 16.07
C TYR A 196 -16.08 -9.10 17.22
N LEU A 197 -16.75 -9.22 18.37
CA LEU A 197 -16.17 -9.88 19.54
C LEU A 197 -16.21 -11.41 19.43
N GLN A 198 -17.08 -11.96 18.58
CA GLN A 198 -17.28 -13.41 18.48
C GLN A 198 -16.29 -14.08 17.51
N GLY A 199 -15.81 -13.37 16.49
CA GLY A 199 -14.81 -13.87 15.53
C GLY A 199 -13.40 -14.01 16.11
N LYS A 200 -13.00 -13.11 17.03
CA LYS A 200 -11.68 -13.16 17.68
C LYS A 200 -11.41 -14.46 18.45
N SER A 201 -12.44 -15.06 19.05
CA SER A 201 -12.27 -16.30 19.83
C SER A 201 -12.02 -17.53 18.95
N LYS A 202 -12.52 -17.56 17.71
CA LYS A 202 -12.30 -18.72 16.82
C LYS A 202 -10.95 -18.70 16.13
N ILE A 203 -10.49 -17.52 15.70
CA ILE A 203 -9.26 -17.38 14.90
C ILE A 203 -8.01 -17.68 15.73
N VAL A 204 -7.95 -17.22 16.99
CA VAL A 204 -6.81 -17.49 17.90
C VAL A 204 -6.71 -18.98 18.21
N LEU A 205 -7.84 -19.69 18.35
CA LEU A 205 -7.84 -21.13 18.64
C LEU A 205 -7.42 -21.97 17.42
N GLN A 206 -7.65 -21.48 16.20
CA GLN A 206 -7.33 -22.23 14.98
C GLN A 206 -5.85 -22.11 14.59
N GLN A 207 -5.21 -20.96 14.82
CA GLN A 207 -3.76 -20.80 14.60
C GLN A 207 -2.94 -21.70 15.54
N ASP A 208 -3.33 -21.81 16.82
CA ASP A 208 -2.65 -22.70 17.79
C ASP A 208 -2.77 -24.19 17.42
N SER A 209 -3.82 -24.58 16.70
CA SER A 209 -4.02 -25.96 16.24
C SER A 209 -3.21 -26.26 14.98
N ILE A 210 -3.18 -25.34 14.01
CA ILE A 210 -2.45 -25.50 12.75
C ILE A 210 -0.93 -25.53 12.99
N VAL A 211 -0.41 -24.69 13.89
CA VAL A 211 1.03 -24.69 14.23
C VAL A 211 1.43 -26.00 14.94
N LYS A 212 0.54 -26.60 15.74
CA LYS A 212 0.80 -27.90 16.40
C LYS A 212 0.72 -29.10 15.46
N GLU A 213 -0.03 -28.99 14.37
CA GLU A 213 -0.24 -30.08 13.41
C GLU A 213 0.83 -30.10 12.29
N VAL A 214 1.44 -28.95 11.98
CA VAL A 214 2.54 -28.84 11.00
C VAL A 214 3.91 -29.24 11.60
N PHE A 215 4.07 -29.22 12.93
CA PHE A 215 5.34 -29.54 13.63
C PHE A 215 5.33 -30.88 14.40
N ARG A 216 4.49 -31.83 13.99
CA ARG A 216 4.53 -33.21 14.48
C ARG A 216 4.87 -34.17 13.33
#